data_AF-A0A3D2EQY0-F1
#
_entry.id   AF-A0A3D2EQY0-F1
#
_cell.length_a   1.000
_cell.length_b   1.000
_cell.length_c   1.000
_cell.angle_alpha   90.00
_cell.angle_beta   90.00
_cell.angle_gamma   90.00
#
_symmetry.space_group_name_H-M   'P 1'
#
loop_
_entity.id
_entity.type
_entity.pdbx_description
1 polymer ?
#
loop_
_entity_poly.entity_id
_entity_poly.type
_entity_poly.pdbx_seq_one_letter_code
_entity_poly.pdbx_strand_id
1 'polypeptide(L)'
;MFWRGYFKGWLEHRPEVWQRYRRRVTDLLGQLETDAALHARYEEAVAGRTGIACIDAWAQELTSTHYLHNHARMWFASIWIFTLQLPWELGADFFFRHLLDGDTASNTCSWRWVGGLHTAGKTYLARAANIREYTAGRFDPEGQLATTAPALDEPALGPRTPPTFADADLAGQRVGLLITGEDCAAEGLEADHPGLPVPVALAGWSAPVPRSLLPTAPRVEQFTAAAVEGAVQAAEARHGLEARRLGSEASASAAEGMAAALADWAQTHQLDCIVTARLPVGPQRQAVHRAKRGLATPLVELDRHYDRLVWPHARAGFFGLKKQIPGILRDLDLS
;
A
#
# COMPACT_ATOMS: atom_id res chain seq x y z
N MET A 1 8.84 12.66 -1.32
CA MET A 1 8.85 11.64 -2.40
C MET A 1 9.67 10.40 -2.01
N PHE A 2 10.99 10.49 -1.79
CA PHE A 2 11.85 9.31 -1.53
C PHE A 2 11.51 8.43 -0.33
N TRP A 3 10.82 8.94 0.71
CA TRP A 3 10.34 8.10 1.81
C TRP A 3 9.35 7.02 1.35
N ARG A 4 8.47 7.34 0.39
CA ARG A 4 7.53 6.37 -0.20
C ARG A 4 8.28 5.28 -0.97
N GLY A 5 9.21 5.68 -1.86
CA GLY A 5 10.05 4.74 -2.61
C GLY A 5 10.94 3.89 -1.71
N TYR A 6 11.45 4.48 -0.61
CA TYR A 6 12.18 3.76 0.43
C TYR A 6 11.32 2.68 1.08
N PHE A 7 10.11 2.98 1.53
CA PHE A 7 9.26 1.97 2.18
C PHE A 7 8.86 0.87 1.21
N LYS A 8 8.46 1.20 -0.02
CA LYS A 8 8.17 0.21 -1.07
C LYS A 8 9.37 -0.71 -1.29
N GLY A 9 10.54 -0.14 -1.59
CA GLY A 9 11.77 -0.91 -1.76
C GLY A 9 12.13 -1.74 -0.52
N TRP A 10 12.01 -1.18 0.68
CA TRP A 10 12.34 -1.92 1.91
C TRP A 10 11.45 -3.15 2.08
N LEU A 11 10.15 -3.02 1.78
CA LEU A 11 9.19 -4.10 1.83
C LEU A 11 9.41 -5.12 0.70
N GLU A 12 9.83 -4.69 -0.49
CA GLU A 12 10.26 -5.60 -1.57
C GLU A 12 11.43 -6.48 -1.17
N HIS A 13 12.37 -5.95 -0.37
CA HIS A 13 13.47 -6.75 0.18
C HIS A 13 12.99 -7.77 1.22
N ARG A 14 11.78 -7.60 1.77
CA ARG A 14 11.24 -8.36 2.92
C ARG A 14 9.74 -8.65 2.75
N PRO A 15 9.32 -9.35 1.68
CA PRO A 15 7.91 -9.57 1.40
C PRO A 15 7.19 -10.37 2.51
N GLU A 16 7.94 -11.13 3.31
CA GLU A 16 7.39 -11.85 4.47
C GLU A 16 6.76 -10.93 5.53
N VAL A 17 7.18 -9.65 5.63
CA VAL A 17 6.62 -8.70 6.61
C VAL A 17 5.14 -8.48 6.35
N TRP A 18 4.77 -8.31 5.08
CA TRP A 18 3.36 -8.19 4.68
C TRP A 18 2.58 -9.47 4.99
N GLN A 19 3.16 -10.64 4.74
CA GLN A 19 2.51 -11.92 5.01
C GLN A 19 2.29 -12.15 6.51
N ARG A 20 3.31 -11.84 7.34
CA ARG A 20 3.23 -11.91 8.81
C ARG A 20 2.18 -10.94 9.33
N TYR A 21 2.18 -9.70 8.87
CA TYR A 21 1.17 -8.70 9.20
C TYR A 21 -0.25 -9.21 8.92
N ARG A 22 -0.52 -9.70 7.70
CA ARG A 22 -1.84 -10.20 7.33
C ARG A 22 -2.32 -11.36 8.21
N ARG A 23 -1.44 -12.34 8.46
CA ARG A 23 -1.77 -13.46 9.37
C ARG A 23 -2.10 -12.94 10.77
N ARG A 24 -1.31 -12.00 11.26
CA ARG A 24 -1.51 -11.44 12.60
C ARG A 24 -2.80 -10.64 12.69
N VAL A 25 -3.19 -9.89 11.66
CA VAL A 25 -4.52 -9.26 11.58
C VAL A 25 -5.61 -10.32 11.67
N THR A 26 -5.53 -11.41 10.89
CA THR A 26 -6.51 -12.52 10.97
C THR A 26 -6.63 -13.08 12.38
N ASP A 27 -5.49 -13.41 13.02
CA ASP A 27 -5.48 -13.96 14.36
C ASP A 27 -6.07 -12.99 15.38
N LEU A 28 -5.73 -11.69 15.26
CA LEU A 28 -6.20 -10.65 16.15
C LEU A 28 -7.70 -10.40 16.01
N LEU A 29 -8.25 -10.43 14.80
CA LEU A 29 -9.70 -10.33 14.60
C LEU A 29 -10.43 -11.50 15.29
N GLY A 30 -9.90 -12.73 15.21
CA GLY A 30 -10.44 -13.86 15.97
C GLY A 30 -10.26 -13.71 17.49
N GLN A 31 -9.19 -13.06 17.95
CA GLN A 31 -9.02 -12.73 19.37
C GLN A 31 -10.05 -11.71 19.85
N LEU A 32 -10.44 -10.73 19.03
CA LEU A 32 -11.50 -9.77 19.38
C LEU A 32 -12.86 -10.45 19.63
N GLU A 33 -13.10 -11.63 19.05
CA GLU A 33 -14.34 -12.39 19.29
C GLU A 33 -14.34 -13.10 20.65
N THR A 34 -13.17 -13.33 21.25
CA THR A 34 -13.00 -14.15 22.46
C THR A 34 -12.47 -13.38 23.67
N ASP A 35 -11.78 -12.27 23.46
CA ASP A 35 -11.29 -11.37 24.50
C ASP A 35 -12.12 -10.08 24.56
N ALA A 36 -13.11 -10.04 25.46
CA ALA A 36 -14.00 -8.90 25.64
C ALA A 36 -13.29 -7.61 26.06
N ALA A 37 -12.18 -7.71 26.81
CA ALA A 37 -11.45 -6.54 27.28
C ALA A 37 -10.64 -5.90 26.14
N LEU A 38 -9.99 -6.73 25.31
CA LEU A 38 -9.34 -6.27 24.09
C LEU A 38 -10.35 -5.68 23.10
N HIS A 39 -11.48 -6.37 22.91
CA HIS A 39 -12.58 -5.90 22.06
C HIS A 39 -13.06 -4.51 22.47
N ALA A 40 -13.37 -4.31 23.75
CA ALA A 40 -13.86 -3.02 24.25
C ALA A 40 -12.87 -1.88 23.97
N ARG A 41 -11.57 -2.06 24.28
CA ARG A 41 -10.55 -1.03 24.02
C ARG A 41 -10.38 -0.76 22.53
N TYR A 42 -10.41 -1.79 21.69
CA TYR A 42 -10.34 -1.64 20.23
C TYR A 42 -11.53 -0.83 19.70
N GLU A 43 -12.76 -1.19 20.10
CA GLU A 43 -13.98 -0.50 19.69
C GLU A 43 -14.01 0.97 20.15
N GLU A 44 -13.59 1.24 21.39
CA GLU A 44 -13.45 2.61 21.89
C GLU A 44 -12.44 3.41 21.07
N ALA A 45 -11.31 2.80 20.69
CA ALA A 45 -10.28 3.46 19.91
C ALA A 45 -10.70 3.77 18.48
N VAL A 46 -11.31 2.81 17.76
CA VAL A 46 -11.74 3.03 16.37
C VAL A 46 -12.97 3.93 16.28
N ALA A 47 -13.82 3.95 17.31
CA ALA A 47 -14.99 4.83 17.36
C ALA A 47 -14.69 6.22 17.94
N GLY A 48 -13.47 6.48 18.38
CA GLY A 48 -13.05 7.75 18.97
C GLY A 48 -13.79 8.07 20.27
N ARG A 49 -13.78 7.14 21.21
CA ARG A 49 -14.37 7.26 22.56
C ARG A 49 -13.43 6.79 23.66
N THR A 50 -12.13 6.95 23.46
CA THR A 50 -11.09 6.54 24.43
C THR A 50 -11.01 7.46 25.64
N GLY A 51 -11.60 8.66 25.56
CA GLY A 51 -11.45 9.70 26.57
C GLY A 51 -10.18 10.54 26.39
N ILE A 52 -9.29 10.17 25.46
CA ILE A 52 -8.13 10.96 25.07
C ILE A 52 -8.54 11.84 23.88
N ALA A 53 -8.82 13.12 24.15
CA ALA A 53 -9.45 14.03 23.19
C ALA A 53 -8.77 14.10 21.80
N CYS A 54 -7.44 14.01 21.73
CA CYS A 54 -6.73 14.00 20.46
C CYS A 54 -6.94 12.71 19.67
N ILE A 55 -6.90 11.53 20.31
CA ILE A 55 -7.19 10.25 19.66
C ILE A 55 -8.62 10.23 19.14
N ASP A 56 -9.55 10.67 19.97
CA ASP A 56 -10.97 10.64 19.63
C ASP A 56 -11.27 11.52 18.42
N ALA A 57 -10.70 12.73 18.39
CA ALA A 57 -10.81 13.63 17.25
C ALA A 57 -10.13 13.06 15.99
N TRP A 58 -8.96 12.45 16.10
CA TRP A 58 -8.24 11.90 14.93
C TRP A 58 -8.90 10.64 14.36
N ALA A 59 -9.50 9.78 15.19
CA ALA A 59 -10.28 8.64 14.73
C ALA A 59 -11.51 9.10 13.92
N GLN A 60 -12.20 10.14 14.40
CA GLN A 60 -13.32 10.76 13.69
C GLN A 60 -12.86 11.47 12.40
N GLU A 61 -11.75 12.21 12.43
CA GLU A 61 -11.19 12.87 11.25
C GLU A 61 -10.79 11.85 10.18
N LEU A 62 -10.11 10.77 10.56
CA LEU A 62 -9.71 9.70 9.66
C LEU A 62 -10.93 9.04 9.00
N THR A 63 -11.97 8.72 9.77
CA THR A 63 -13.14 8.00 9.24
C THR A 63 -14.09 8.88 8.43
N SER A 64 -14.15 10.19 8.71
CA SER A 64 -15.02 11.14 7.99
C SER A 64 -14.35 11.76 6.76
N THR A 65 -13.06 12.08 6.84
CA THR A 65 -12.33 12.77 5.77
C THR A 65 -11.50 11.81 4.91
N HIS A 66 -11.22 10.60 5.43
CA HIS A 66 -10.33 9.62 4.80
C HIS A 66 -8.89 10.10 4.62
N TYR A 67 -8.48 11.05 5.45
CA TYR A 67 -7.15 11.60 5.50
C TYR A 67 -6.78 11.90 6.95
N LEU A 68 -5.48 11.90 7.24
CA LEU A 68 -4.95 12.38 8.50
C LEU A 68 -3.54 12.95 8.28
N HIS A 69 -3.19 14.06 8.92
CA HIS A 69 -1.86 14.64 8.80
C HIS A 69 -0.78 13.70 9.37
N ASN A 70 0.41 13.64 8.76
CA ASN A 70 1.46 12.68 9.11
C ASN A 70 1.87 12.72 10.61
N HIS A 71 2.02 13.90 11.21
CA HIS A 71 2.33 13.98 12.65
C HIS A 71 1.22 13.38 13.52
N ALA A 72 -0.05 13.61 13.18
CA ALA A 72 -1.17 13.01 13.86
C ALA A 72 -1.17 11.48 13.70
N ARG A 73 -0.82 10.95 12.52
CA ARG A 73 -0.64 9.49 12.33
C ARG A 73 0.41 8.90 13.27
N MET A 74 1.56 9.57 13.41
CA MET A 74 2.63 9.11 14.29
C MET A 74 2.24 9.16 15.77
N TRP A 75 1.58 10.25 16.21
CA TRP A 75 1.08 10.35 17.58
C TRP A 75 -0.02 9.32 17.85
N PHE A 76 -0.97 9.17 16.92
CA PHE A 76 -2.04 8.18 17.01
C PHE A 76 -1.47 6.78 17.19
N ALA A 77 -0.54 6.37 16.32
CA ALA A 77 0.09 5.05 16.40
C ALA A 77 0.85 4.84 17.72
N SER A 78 1.52 5.87 18.23
CA SER A 78 2.27 5.78 19.49
C SER A 78 1.33 5.62 20.69
N ILE A 79 0.26 6.42 20.74
CA ILE A 79 -0.75 6.34 21.81
C ILE A 79 -1.48 5.00 21.73
N TRP A 80 -1.84 4.54 20.52
CA TRP A 80 -2.45 3.23 20.28
C TRP A 80 -1.60 2.09 20.86
N ILE A 81 -0.30 2.06 20.55
CA ILE A 81 0.59 0.98 20.97
C ILE A 81 0.90 1.07 22.46
N PHE A 82 1.33 2.24 22.95
CA PHE A 82 1.93 2.34 24.29
C PHE A 82 0.96 2.80 25.38
N THR A 83 -0.05 3.59 25.04
CA THR A 83 -1.03 4.11 26.01
C THR A 83 -2.26 3.21 26.07
N LEU A 84 -2.85 2.88 24.92
CA LEU A 84 -4.04 2.00 24.86
C LEU A 84 -3.67 0.50 24.94
N GLN A 85 -2.38 0.17 24.78
CA GLN A 85 -1.86 -1.19 24.77
C GLN A 85 -2.60 -2.08 23.78
N LEU A 86 -2.87 -1.53 22.60
CA LEU A 86 -3.51 -2.23 21.50
C LEU A 86 -2.46 -2.77 20.52
N PRO A 87 -2.68 -3.96 19.94
CA PRO A 87 -1.84 -4.51 18.88
C PRO A 87 -1.68 -3.52 17.72
N TRP A 88 -0.44 -3.26 17.28
CA TRP A 88 -0.17 -2.28 16.23
C TRP A 88 -0.81 -2.68 14.90
N GLU A 89 -0.98 -3.99 14.65
CA GLU A 89 -1.56 -4.50 13.42
C GLU A 89 -3.02 -4.08 13.25
N LEU A 90 -3.80 -4.04 14.35
CA LEU A 90 -5.18 -3.57 14.32
C LEU A 90 -5.27 -2.08 14.00
N GLY A 91 -4.34 -1.27 14.54
CA GLY A 91 -4.27 0.16 14.24
C GLY A 91 -3.84 0.43 12.80
N ALA A 92 -2.86 -0.33 12.31
CA ALA A 92 -2.44 -0.28 10.91
C ALA A 92 -3.57 -0.71 9.96
N ASP A 93 -4.36 -1.71 10.34
CA ASP A 93 -5.53 -2.16 9.58
C ASP A 93 -6.62 -1.09 9.51
N PHE A 94 -6.95 -0.49 10.67
CA PHE A 94 -7.87 0.64 10.75
C PHE A 94 -7.43 1.79 9.82
N PHE A 95 -6.16 2.18 9.87
CA PHE A 95 -5.64 3.21 8.96
C PHE A 95 -5.76 2.80 7.49
N PHE A 96 -5.39 1.57 7.15
CA PHE A 96 -5.33 1.12 5.77
C PHE A 96 -6.71 1.05 5.09
N ARG A 97 -7.77 0.77 5.87
CA ARG A 97 -9.16 0.73 5.39
C ARG A 97 -9.81 2.10 5.24
N HIS A 98 -9.29 3.12 5.94
CA HIS A 98 -9.91 4.46 5.97
C HIS A 98 -9.13 5.53 5.21
N LEU A 99 -7.85 5.31 4.85
CA LEU A 99 -7.04 6.30 4.13
C LEU A 99 -7.20 6.24 2.60
N LEU A 100 -7.48 7.38 1.97
CA LEU A 100 -7.40 7.53 0.50
C LEU A 100 -5.97 7.29 -0.01
N ASP A 101 -4.99 7.77 0.74
CA ASP A 101 -3.55 7.62 0.45
C ASP A 101 -2.94 6.34 1.08
N GLY A 102 -3.78 5.40 1.51
CA GLY A 102 -3.35 4.15 2.11
C GLY A 102 -2.50 3.32 1.14
N ASP A 103 -1.20 3.24 1.40
CA ASP A 103 -0.20 2.47 0.64
C ASP A 103 0.35 1.36 1.54
N THR A 104 0.39 0.12 1.04
CA THR A 104 0.76 -1.06 1.85
C THR A 104 2.09 -0.89 2.54
N ALA A 105 3.13 -0.51 1.80
CA ALA A 105 4.47 -0.38 2.35
C ALA A 105 4.56 0.79 3.32
N SER A 106 4.04 1.95 2.93
CA SER A 106 4.11 3.16 3.75
C SER A 106 3.36 2.98 5.07
N ASN A 107 2.17 2.38 5.04
CA ASN A 107 1.37 2.13 6.24
C ASN A 107 2.03 1.09 7.16
N THR A 108 2.31 -0.11 6.65
CA THR A 108 2.88 -1.20 7.46
C THR A 108 4.25 -0.82 8.04
N CYS A 109 5.15 -0.24 7.24
CA CYS A 109 6.48 0.15 7.73
C CYS A 109 6.43 1.33 8.71
N SER A 110 5.50 2.28 8.56
CA SER A 110 5.39 3.42 9.50
C SER A 110 4.92 2.98 10.88
N TRP A 111 3.93 2.08 10.97
CA TRP A 111 3.49 1.52 12.25
C TRP A 111 4.59 0.70 12.92
N ARG A 112 5.30 -0.13 12.15
CA ARG A 112 6.49 -0.86 12.63
C ARG A 112 7.59 0.07 13.09
N TRP A 113 7.77 1.23 12.45
CA TRP A 113 8.74 2.22 12.88
C TRP A 113 8.37 2.83 14.24
N VAL A 114 7.10 3.17 14.45
CA VAL A 114 6.63 3.67 15.76
C VAL A 114 6.83 2.64 16.87
N GLY A 115 6.51 1.38 16.59
CA GLY A 115 6.67 0.26 17.52
C GLY A 115 8.12 -0.22 17.75
N GLY A 116 9.11 0.35 17.04
CA GLY A 116 10.52 -0.05 17.18
C GLY A 116 10.90 -1.35 16.47
N LEU A 117 10.05 -1.84 15.57
CA LEU A 117 10.27 -3.04 14.75
C LEU A 117 11.03 -2.73 13.44
N HIS A 118 10.85 -1.53 12.87
CA HIS A 118 11.51 -1.17 11.61
C HIS A 118 13.00 -0.88 11.78
N THR A 119 13.35 -0.17 12.85
CA THR A 119 14.72 -0.06 13.35
C THR A 119 14.72 -0.64 14.75
N ALA A 120 15.17 -1.89 14.86
CA ALA A 120 15.10 -2.69 16.09
C ALA A 120 15.49 -1.87 17.33
N GLY A 121 14.58 -1.82 18.30
CA GLY A 121 14.76 -1.13 19.59
C GLY A 121 14.49 0.38 19.58
N LYS A 122 14.24 1.01 18.43
CA LYS A 122 14.02 2.47 18.34
C LYS A 122 12.54 2.80 18.19
N THR A 123 11.87 3.06 19.30
CA THR A 123 10.46 3.45 19.34
C THR A 123 10.26 4.95 19.15
N TYR A 124 9.04 5.32 18.75
CA TYR A 124 8.57 6.71 18.78
C TYR A 124 7.49 6.87 19.84
N LEU A 125 7.79 7.67 20.88
CA LEU A 125 6.84 8.00 21.94
C LEU A 125 6.23 9.39 21.72
N ALA A 126 4.90 9.46 21.60
CA ALA A 126 4.16 10.69 21.56
C ALA A 126 4.33 11.47 22.88
N ARG A 127 4.53 12.78 22.78
CA ARG A 127 4.70 13.66 23.94
C ARG A 127 3.55 14.65 24.02
N ALA A 128 2.91 14.74 25.18
CA ALA A 128 1.81 15.67 25.42
C ALA A 128 2.19 17.12 25.07
N ALA A 129 3.38 17.56 25.48
CA ALA A 129 3.90 18.89 25.14
C ALA A 129 3.99 19.15 23.63
N ASN A 130 4.40 18.15 22.83
CA ASN A 130 4.45 18.30 21.37
C ASN A 130 3.04 18.37 20.78
N ILE A 131 2.12 17.54 21.26
CA ILE A 131 0.72 17.57 20.80
C ILE A 131 0.11 18.93 21.11
N ARG A 132 0.31 19.47 22.32
CA ARG A 132 -0.15 20.80 22.71
C ARG A 132 0.41 21.89 21.80
N GLU A 133 1.73 21.92 21.62
CA GLU A 133 2.42 22.92 20.80
C GLU A 133 1.92 22.91 19.35
N TYR A 134 1.99 21.75 18.69
CA TYR A 134 1.70 21.62 17.26
C TYR A 134 0.21 21.56 16.92
N THR A 135 -0.66 21.56 17.93
CA THR A 135 -2.12 21.73 17.75
C THR A 135 -2.60 23.10 18.24
N ALA A 136 -1.67 24.02 18.54
CA ALA A 136 -1.95 25.36 19.06
C ALA A 136 -2.86 25.32 20.32
N GLY A 137 -2.62 24.37 21.21
CA GLY A 137 -3.38 24.19 22.45
C GLY A 137 -4.74 23.53 22.28
N ARG A 138 -5.13 23.11 21.06
CA ARG A 138 -6.41 22.40 20.83
C ARG A 138 -6.51 21.11 21.65
N PHE A 139 -5.38 20.41 21.83
CA PHE A 139 -5.32 19.20 22.64
C PHE A 139 -4.20 19.27 23.66
N ASP A 140 -4.48 18.89 24.91
CA ASP A 140 -3.48 18.77 25.97
C ASP A 140 -3.67 17.44 26.74
N PRO A 141 -3.08 16.34 26.27
CA PRO A 141 -3.21 15.03 26.91
C PRO A 141 -2.19 14.84 28.06
N GLU A 142 -1.80 15.91 28.74
CA GLU A 142 -0.89 15.84 29.88
C GLU A 142 -1.44 14.90 30.96
N GLY A 143 -0.58 14.00 31.47
CA GLY A 143 -0.96 12.96 32.42
C GLY A 143 -1.76 11.77 31.85
N GLN A 144 -2.17 11.80 30.58
CA GLN A 144 -2.97 10.73 29.96
C GLN A 144 -2.15 9.75 29.11
N LEU A 145 -0.95 10.15 28.68
CA LEU A 145 -0.11 9.34 27.79
C LEU A 145 0.89 8.48 28.56
N ALA A 146 1.26 7.34 27.96
CA ALA A 146 2.37 6.54 28.45
C ALA A 146 3.67 7.35 28.53
N THR A 147 4.44 7.14 29.59
CA THR A 147 5.74 7.79 29.82
C THR A 147 6.92 6.95 29.32
N THR A 148 6.67 5.69 28.97
CA THR A 148 7.66 4.76 28.41
C THR A 148 7.13 4.13 27.12
N ALA A 149 8.05 3.74 26.24
CA ALA A 149 7.75 3.07 24.98
C ALA A 149 8.71 1.88 24.80
N PRO A 150 8.50 0.76 25.52
CA PRO A 150 9.29 -0.44 25.32
C PRO A 150 9.14 -0.91 23.86
N ALA A 151 10.24 -1.27 23.22
CA ALA A 151 10.19 -1.76 21.85
C ALA A 151 9.35 -3.05 21.78
N LEU A 152 8.51 -3.13 20.75
CA LEU A 152 7.80 -4.36 20.46
C LEU A 152 8.80 -5.45 20.06
N ASP A 153 8.45 -6.68 20.37
CA ASP A 153 9.23 -7.86 19.98
C ASP A 153 8.47 -8.67 18.93
N GLU A 154 9.21 -9.24 17.99
CA GLU A 154 8.68 -10.15 16.99
C GLU A 154 9.77 -11.14 16.56
N PRO A 155 9.40 -12.32 16.05
CA PRO A 155 10.39 -13.25 15.53
C PRO A 155 11.27 -12.61 14.46
N ALA A 156 12.57 -12.87 14.50
CA ALA A 156 13.52 -12.31 13.55
C ALA A 156 13.05 -12.51 12.09
N LEU A 157 13.31 -11.50 11.27
CA LEU A 157 13.08 -11.59 9.83
C LEU A 157 14.15 -12.49 9.21
N GLY A 158 13.76 -13.25 8.20
CA GLY A 158 14.66 -14.04 7.38
C GLY A 158 15.63 -13.15 6.58
N PRO A 159 16.53 -13.77 5.79
CA PRO A 159 17.42 -13.04 4.91
C PRO A 159 16.62 -12.20 3.91
N ARG A 160 17.13 -11.01 3.60
CA ARG A 160 16.54 -10.15 2.56
C ARG A 160 16.59 -10.84 1.21
N THR A 161 15.57 -10.62 0.39
CA THR A 161 15.53 -10.99 -1.02
C THR A 161 15.63 -9.73 -1.86
N PRO A 162 16.80 -9.38 -2.42
CA PRO A 162 16.91 -8.20 -3.27
C PRO A 162 15.90 -8.26 -4.43
N PRO A 163 15.20 -7.16 -4.75
CA PRO A 163 14.32 -7.12 -5.90
C PRO A 163 15.15 -7.30 -7.17
N THR A 164 14.67 -8.17 -8.05
CA THR A 164 15.23 -8.37 -9.38
C THR A 164 14.46 -7.52 -10.37
N PHE A 165 15.21 -6.82 -11.22
CA PHE A 165 14.71 -6.06 -12.35
C PHE A 165 15.06 -6.84 -13.61
N ALA A 166 14.05 -7.15 -14.42
CA ALA A 166 14.23 -7.91 -15.63
C ALA A 166 13.68 -7.10 -16.80
N ASP A 167 14.42 -7.11 -17.90
CA ASP A 167 13.94 -6.55 -19.15
C ASP A 167 13.25 -7.67 -19.92
N ALA A 168 12.01 -7.43 -20.33
CA ALA A 168 11.25 -8.35 -21.15
C ALA A 168 11.43 -7.97 -22.61
N ASP A 169 11.97 -8.88 -23.43
CA ASP A 169 11.95 -8.71 -24.87
C ASP A 169 10.56 -9.08 -25.41
N LEU A 170 9.78 -8.03 -25.69
CA LEU A 170 8.42 -8.14 -26.20
C LEU A 170 8.34 -7.79 -27.69
N ALA A 171 9.48 -7.65 -28.38
CA ALA A 171 9.52 -7.22 -29.77
C ALA A 171 8.66 -8.14 -30.67
N GLY A 172 7.79 -7.53 -31.46
CA GLY A 172 6.89 -8.25 -32.37
C GLY A 172 5.70 -8.95 -31.71
N GLN A 173 5.58 -8.93 -30.38
CA GLN A 173 4.43 -9.50 -29.68
C GLN A 173 3.21 -8.58 -29.73
N ARG A 174 2.02 -9.16 -29.80
CA ARG A 174 0.74 -8.48 -29.61
C ARG A 174 0.48 -8.28 -28.12
N VAL A 175 0.82 -7.11 -27.61
CA VAL A 175 0.71 -6.79 -26.18
C VAL A 175 -0.61 -6.08 -25.85
N GLY A 176 -1.23 -6.44 -24.73
CA GLY A 176 -2.31 -5.67 -24.13
C GLY A 176 -1.84 -5.00 -22.84
N LEU A 177 -2.18 -3.73 -22.66
CA LEU A 177 -1.83 -2.97 -21.45
C LEU A 177 -2.95 -3.07 -20.40
N LEU A 178 -2.62 -3.66 -19.26
CA LEU A 178 -3.47 -3.74 -18.07
C LEU A 178 -3.11 -2.62 -17.09
N ILE A 179 -4.10 -1.79 -16.76
CA ILE A 179 -4.02 -0.68 -15.82
C ILE A 179 -4.65 -1.12 -14.49
N THR A 180 -3.95 -0.85 -13.38
CA THR A 180 -4.39 -1.26 -12.04
C THR A 180 -4.27 -0.11 -11.04
N GLY A 181 -4.87 -0.28 -9.86
CA GLY A 181 -4.82 0.72 -8.78
C GLY A 181 -3.43 0.93 -8.14
N GLU A 182 -2.42 0.14 -8.47
CA GLU A 182 -1.04 0.35 -7.96
C GLU A 182 -0.27 1.42 -8.75
N ASP A 183 -0.56 1.54 -10.04
CA ASP A 183 0.06 2.50 -10.95
C ASP A 183 -0.98 3.02 -11.94
N CYS A 184 -1.56 4.16 -11.59
CA CYS A 184 -2.54 4.89 -12.40
C CYS A 184 -1.86 5.86 -13.38
N ALA A 185 -0.65 5.52 -13.84
CA ALA A 185 0.08 6.24 -14.90
C ALA A 185 0.73 5.24 -15.89
N ALA A 186 0.19 4.02 -15.99
CA ALA A 186 0.77 2.93 -16.76
C ALA A 186 0.89 3.24 -18.27
N GLU A 187 0.14 4.21 -18.78
CA GLU A 187 0.27 4.79 -20.13
C GLU A 187 1.59 5.53 -20.37
N GLY A 188 2.42 5.72 -19.34
CA GLY A 188 3.78 6.24 -19.45
C GLY A 188 4.88 5.18 -19.41
N LEU A 189 4.55 3.88 -19.38
CA LEU A 189 5.55 2.81 -19.24
C LEU A 189 6.53 2.74 -20.42
N GLU A 190 6.11 3.07 -21.62
CA GLU A 190 6.99 3.09 -22.80
C GLU A 190 8.14 4.09 -22.69
N ALA A 191 8.00 5.13 -21.86
CA ALA A 191 9.10 6.06 -21.60
C ALA A 191 10.22 5.37 -20.80
N ASP A 192 9.86 4.42 -19.93
CA ASP A 192 10.79 3.58 -19.18
C ASP A 192 11.27 2.36 -20.01
N HIS A 193 10.54 1.99 -21.08
CA HIS A 193 10.77 0.79 -21.91
C HIS A 193 10.70 1.09 -23.41
N PRO A 194 11.76 1.66 -24.03
CA PRO A 194 11.75 2.09 -25.45
C PRO A 194 11.52 0.98 -26.49
N GLY A 195 11.61 -0.30 -26.09
CA GLY A 195 11.33 -1.47 -26.92
C GLY A 195 9.93 -2.07 -26.74
N LEU A 196 9.09 -1.48 -25.89
CA LEU A 196 7.73 -1.95 -25.65
C LEU A 196 6.88 -1.75 -26.92
N PRO A 197 6.24 -2.80 -27.47
CA PRO A 197 5.33 -2.63 -28.58
C PRO A 197 4.16 -1.73 -28.19
N VAL A 198 3.64 -0.97 -29.17
CA VAL A 198 2.39 -0.22 -28.96
C VAL A 198 1.28 -1.23 -28.62
N PRO A 199 0.57 -1.04 -27.51
CA PRO A 199 -0.47 -1.98 -27.11
C PRO A 199 -1.56 -2.05 -28.19
N VAL A 200 -2.06 -3.25 -28.46
CA VAL A 200 -3.18 -3.47 -29.39
C VAL A 200 -4.54 -3.53 -28.69
N ALA A 201 -4.52 -3.57 -27.36
CA ALA A 201 -5.70 -3.53 -26.50
C ALA A 201 -5.36 -2.90 -25.15
N LEU A 202 -6.34 -2.23 -24.56
CA LEU A 202 -6.24 -1.63 -23.23
C LEU A 202 -7.27 -2.27 -22.30
N ALA A 203 -6.93 -2.44 -21.03
CA ALA A 203 -7.88 -2.82 -20.00
C ALA A 203 -7.57 -2.15 -18.66
N GLY A 204 -8.61 -1.79 -17.92
CA GLY A 204 -8.49 -1.28 -16.56
C GLY A 204 -9.18 -2.21 -15.56
N TRP A 205 -8.54 -2.49 -14.44
CA TRP A 205 -9.17 -3.20 -13.32
C TRP A 205 -9.55 -2.22 -12.21
N SER A 206 -10.82 -1.84 -12.15
CA SER A 206 -11.35 -0.89 -11.15
C SER A 206 -12.11 -1.56 -10.01
N ALA A 207 -12.34 -2.88 -10.09
CA ALA A 207 -13.02 -3.61 -9.03
C ALA A 207 -12.21 -3.63 -7.73
N PRO A 208 -12.88 -3.52 -6.56
CA PRO A 208 -12.19 -3.53 -5.28
C PRO A 208 -11.31 -4.77 -5.10
N VAL A 209 -10.04 -4.53 -4.75
CA VAL A 209 -9.14 -5.57 -4.26
C VAL A 209 -9.02 -5.38 -2.74
N PRO A 210 -9.59 -6.30 -1.93
CA PRO A 210 -9.65 -6.12 -0.49
C PRO A 210 -8.27 -5.91 0.13
N ARG A 211 -8.13 -4.77 0.82
CA ARG A 211 -6.91 -4.36 1.53
C ARG A 211 -6.79 -5.02 2.92
N SER A 212 -7.92 -5.51 3.44
CA SER A 212 -8.10 -6.11 4.76
C SER A 212 -9.16 -7.23 4.70
N LEU A 213 -9.29 -7.98 5.79
CA LEU A 213 -10.44 -8.85 6.03
C LEU A 213 -11.69 -8.07 6.47
N LEU A 214 -11.49 -6.91 7.11
CA LEU A 214 -12.60 -6.01 7.42
C LEU A 214 -12.94 -5.15 6.19
N PRO A 215 -14.21 -4.68 6.06
CA PRO A 215 -14.61 -3.83 4.96
C PRO A 215 -13.78 -2.55 4.85
N THR A 216 -13.35 -2.24 3.63
CA THR A 216 -12.70 -0.95 3.32
C THR A 216 -13.78 0.13 3.23
N ALA A 217 -13.46 1.36 3.63
CA ALA A 217 -14.43 2.44 3.56
C ALA A 217 -14.86 2.67 2.10
N PRO A 218 -16.18 2.78 1.80
CA PRO A 218 -16.67 2.90 0.42
C PRO A 218 -16.02 4.03 -0.37
N ARG A 219 -15.72 5.17 0.29
CA ARG A 219 -15.06 6.31 -0.35
C ARG A 219 -13.62 6.03 -0.76
N VAL A 220 -12.91 5.15 -0.06
CA VAL A 220 -11.55 4.71 -0.44
C VAL A 220 -11.60 3.81 -1.67
N GLU A 221 -12.59 2.90 -1.74
CA GLU A 221 -12.82 2.05 -2.91
C GLU A 221 -13.22 2.88 -4.13
N GLN A 222 -14.16 3.82 -3.96
CA GLN A 222 -14.57 4.76 -5.01
C GLN A 222 -13.41 5.62 -5.51
N PHE A 223 -12.58 6.14 -4.61
CA PHE A 223 -11.39 6.92 -4.99
C PHE A 223 -10.42 6.08 -5.82
N THR A 224 -10.16 4.84 -5.41
CA THR A 224 -9.28 3.92 -6.15
C THR A 224 -9.85 3.61 -7.53
N ALA A 225 -11.14 3.30 -7.62
CA ALA A 225 -11.82 3.03 -8.89
C ALA A 225 -11.79 4.24 -9.83
N ALA A 226 -12.03 5.44 -9.31
CA ALA A 226 -11.97 6.69 -10.08
C ALA A 226 -10.54 7.01 -10.57
N ALA A 227 -9.52 6.73 -9.75
CA ALA A 227 -8.13 6.89 -10.16
C ALA A 227 -7.75 5.94 -11.31
N VAL A 228 -8.19 4.68 -11.24
CA VAL A 228 -8.02 3.73 -12.35
C VAL A 228 -8.77 4.19 -13.59
N GLU A 229 -10.02 4.64 -13.46
CA GLU A 229 -10.80 5.14 -14.60
C GLU A 229 -10.13 6.36 -15.26
N GLY A 230 -9.59 7.30 -14.48
CA GLY A 230 -8.83 8.43 -15.04
C GLY A 230 -7.58 7.98 -15.80
N ALA A 231 -6.85 6.99 -15.29
CA ALA A 231 -5.69 6.41 -15.98
C ALA A 231 -6.08 5.66 -17.25
N VAL A 232 -7.20 4.93 -17.22
CA VAL A 232 -7.78 4.29 -18.41
C VAL A 232 -8.07 5.33 -19.48
N GLN A 233 -8.77 6.42 -19.14
CA GLN A 233 -9.09 7.48 -20.10
C GLN A 233 -7.83 8.15 -20.67
N ALA A 234 -6.80 8.33 -19.86
CA ALA A 234 -5.51 8.83 -20.32
C ALA A 234 -4.84 7.87 -21.33
N ALA A 235 -4.87 6.57 -21.06
CA ALA A 235 -4.36 5.54 -21.97
C ALA A 235 -5.17 5.47 -23.28
N GLU A 236 -6.51 5.54 -23.21
CA GLU A 236 -7.38 5.59 -24.39
C GLU A 236 -7.05 6.80 -25.27
N ALA A 237 -6.91 7.98 -24.68
CA ALA A 237 -6.54 9.20 -25.40
C ALA A 237 -5.14 9.13 -26.02
N ARG A 238 -4.20 8.48 -25.34
CA ARG A 238 -2.82 8.35 -25.79
C ARG A 238 -2.64 7.36 -26.94
N HIS A 239 -3.34 6.23 -26.90
CA HIS A 239 -3.20 5.16 -27.88
C HIS A 239 -4.30 5.13 -28.96
N GLY A 240 -5.37 5.90 -28.78
CA GLY A 240 -6.52 5.90 -29.71
C GLY A 240 -7.28 4.56 -29.71
N LEU A 241 -7.30 3.87 -28.58
CA LEU A 241 -7.95 2.57 -28.39
C LEU A 241 -9.03 2.68 -27.32
N GLU A 242 -10.13 1.94 -27.49
CA GLU A 242 -11.12 1.78 -26.42
C GLU A 242 -10.64 0.70 -25.44
N ALA A 243 -10.70 1.00 -24.15
CA ALA A 243 -10.28 0.12 -23.09
C ALA A 243 -11.43 -0.73 -22.56
N ARG A 244 -11.15 -1.99 -22.22
CA ARG A 244 -12.11 -2.83 -21.50
C ARG A 244 -12.06 -2.54 -20.01
N ARG A 245 -13.21 -2.24 -19.40
CA ARG A 245 -13.34 -2.07 -17.95
C ARG A 245 -13.59 -3.44 -17.33
N LEU A 246 -12.57 -4.03 -16.74
CA LEU A 246 -12.62 -5.36 -16.14
C LEU A 246 -13.08 -5.30 -14.67
N GLY A 247 -13.89 -6.27 -14.28
CA GLY A 247 -14.36 -6.43 -12.89
C GLY A 247 -15.53 -5.51 -12.50
N SER A 248 -16.11 -4.76 -13.43
CA SER A 248 -17.35 -3.99 -13.21
C SER A 248 -18.60 -4.86 -13.07
N GLU A 249 -18.52 -6.14 -13.48
CA GLU A 249 -19.62 -7.11 -13.38
C GLU A 249 -19.61 -7.80 -12.01
N ALA A 250 -20.73 -7.69 -11.29
CA ALA A 250 -20.84 -7.84 -9.84
C ALA A 250 -20.82 -9.28 -9.26
N SER A 251 -20.31 -10.32 -9.93
CA SER A 251 -20.72 -11.71 -9.58
C SER A 251 -19.65 -12.77 -9.28
N ALA A 252 -18.38 -12.44 -9.04
CA ALA A 252 -17.41 -13.47 -8.61
C ALA A 252 -16.43 -12.95 -7.56
N SER A 253 -15.88 -13.88 -6.77
CA SER A 253 -14.76 -13.58 -5.87
C SER A 253 -13.66 -12.86 -6.67
N ALA A 254 -13.16 -11.73 -6.18
CA ALA A 254 -12.36 -10.79 -6.96
C ALA A 254 -11.16 -11.43 -7.70
N ALA A 255 -10.62 -12.55 -7.19
CA ALA A 255 -9.50 -13.25 -7.81
C ALA A 255 -9.89 -14.27 -8.90
N GLU A 256 -10.99 -15.01 -8.73
CA GLU A 256 -11.48 -15.94 -9.76
C GLU A 256 -12.12 -15.19 -10.93
N GLY A 257 -12.82 -14.08 -10.62
CA GLY A 257 -13.30 -13.15 -11.63
C GLY A 257 -12.17 -12.51 -12.42
N MET A 258 -11.04 -12.17 -11.76
CA MET A 258 -9.90 -11.54 -12.45
C MET A 258 -9.24 -12.48 -13.47
N ALA A 259 -8.97 -13.74 -13.10
CA ALA A 259 -8.36 -14.69 -14.03
C ALA A 259 -9.22 -14.91 -15.28
N ALA A 260 -10.52 -15.14 -15.10
CA ALA A 260 -11.45 -15.36 -16.20
C ALA A 260 -11.58 -14.11 -17.09
N ALA A 261 -11.72 -12.92 -16.49
CA ALA A 261 -11.83 -11.66 -17.22
C ALA A 261 -10.56 -11.35 -18.04
N LEU A 262 -9.37 -11.58 -17.47
CA LEU A 262 -8.11 -11.40 -18.17
C LEU A 262 -7.92 -12.42 -19.31
N ALA A 263 -8.31 -13.68 -19.10
CA ALA A 263 -8.25 -14.72 -20.12
C ALA A 263 -9.17 -14.42 -21.31
N ASP A 264 -10.43 -14.06 -21.03
CA ASP A 264 -11.41 -13.69 -22.04
C ASP A 264 -10.97 -12.45 -22.84
N TRP A 265 -10.44 -11.44 -22.15
CA TRP A 265 -9.88 -10.25 -22.80
C TRP A 265 -8.67 -10.61 -23.68
N ALA A 266 -7.73 -11.40 -23.18
CA ALA A 266 -6.56 -11.82 -23.97
C ALA A 266 -6.95 -12.64 -25.21
N GLN A 267 -7.91 -13.54 -25.08
CA GLN A 267 -8.43 -14.34 -26.19
C GLN A 267 -9.13 -13.47 -27.23
N THR A 268 -9.99 -12.55 -26.78
CA THR A 268 -10.76 -11.64 -27.66
C THR A 268 -9.84 -10.80 -28.55
N HIS A 269 -8.74 -10.30 -27.99
CA HIS A 269 -7.79 -9.46 -28.73
C HIS A 269 -6.60 -10.22 -29.31
N GLN A 270 -6.56 -11.55 -29.14
CA GLN A 270 -5.46 -12.42 -29.59
C GLN A 270 -4.10 -11.90 -29.09
N LEU A 271 -4.00 -11.69 -27.78
CA LEU A 271 -2.80 -11.18 -27.13
C LEU A 271 -1.77 -12.30 -26.96
N ASP A 272 -0.54 -12.02 -27.36
CA ASP A 272 0.63 -12.86 -27.04
C ASP A 272 1.07 -12.62 -25.59
N CYS A 273 0.85 -11.42 -25.06
CA CYS A 273 1.24 -11.04 -23.71
C CYS A 273 0.35 -9.93 -23.13
N ILE A 274 0.09 -10.00 -21.83
CA ILE A 274 -0.46 -8.90 -21.03
C ILE A 274 0.69 -8.21 -20.31
N VAL A 275 0.80 -6.89 -20.44
CA VAL A 275 1.76 -6.07 -19.71
C VAL A 275 1.06 -5.21 -18.67
N THR A 276 1.69 -5.02 -17.52
CA THR A 276 1.24 -4.09 -16.46
C THR A 276 2.47 -3.45 -15.83
N ALA A 277 2.30 -2.28 -15.20
CA ALA A 277 3.33 -1.74 -14.31
C ALA A 277 3.63 -2.74 -13.18
N ARG A 278 4.87 -2.73 -12.69
CA ARG A 278 5.32 -3.50 -11.54
C ARG A 278 4.39 -3.30 -10.36
N LEU A 279 3.84 -4.39 -9.83
CA LEU A 279 2.92 -4.36 -8.70
C LEU A 279 3.75 -4.52 -7.43
N PRO A 280 3.88 -3.55 -6.52
CA PRO A 280 4.64 -3.72 -5.27
C PRO A 280 4.01 -4.75 -4.32
N VAL A 281 4.74 -5.15 -3.26
CA VAL A 281 4.19 -6.03 -2.20
C VAL A 281 2.90 -5.42 -1.64
N GLY A 282 1.78 -6.09 -1.89
CA GLY A 282 0.47 -5.65 -1.42
C GLY A 282 -0.70 -6.48 -1.96
N PRO A 283 -1.94 -6.06 -1.66
CA PRO A 283 -3.16 -6.75 -2.08
C PRO A 283 -3.28 -6.92 -3.60
N GLN A 284 -2.97 -5.88 -4.38
CA GLN A 284 -3.08 -5.91 -5.83
C GLN A 284 -2.12 -6.94 -6.44
N ARG A 285 -0.85 -6.97 -6.01
CA ARG A 285 0.11 -8.01 -6.40
C ARG A 285 -0.45 -9.40 -6.11
N GLN A 286 -1.00 -9.61 -4.92
CA GLN A 286 -1.55 -10.91 -4.53
C GLN A 286 -2.73 -11.34 -5.42
N ALA A 287 -3.63 -10.42 -5.75
CA ALA A 287 -4.75 -10.68 -6.64
C ALA A 287 -4.28 -11.02 -8.07
N VAL A 288 -3.42 -10.18 -8.65
CA VAL A 288 -2.91 -10.37 -10.02
C VAL A 288 -2.02 -11.61 -10.12
N HIS A 289 -1.15 -11.88 -9.13
CA HIS A 289 -0.32 -13.09 -9.13
C HIS A 289 -1.15 -14.36 -8.96
N ARG A 290 -2.26 -14.32 -8.23
CA ARG A 290 -3.20 -15.44 -8.16
C ARG A 290 -3.88 -15.66 -9.51
N ALA A 291 -4.34 -14.58 -10.17
CA ALA A 291 -4.93 -14.66 -11.50
C ALA A 291 -3.94 -15.20 -12.55
N LYS A 292 -2.70 -14.70 -12.54
CA LYS A 292 -1.59 -15.12 -13.43
C LYS A 292 -1.36 -16.63 -13.44
N ARG A 293 -1.54 -17.33 -12.32
CA ARG A 293 -1.37 -18.80 -12.24
C ARG A 293 -2.36 -19.59 -13.11
N GLY A 294 -3.52 -19.01 -13.42
CA GLY A 294 -4.55 -19.61 -14.26
C GLY A 294 -4.56 -19.10 -15.71
N LEU A 295 -3.66 -18.17 -16.08
CA LEU A 295 -3.64 -17.59 -17.42
C LEU A 295 -2.74 -18.41 -18.35
N ALA A 296 -3.24 -18.73 -19.54
CA ALA A 296 -2.43 -19.26 -20.63
C ALA A 296 -1.55 -18.17 -21.26
N THR A 297 -2.09 -16.95 -21.39
CA THR A 297 -1.35 -15.77 -21.87
C THR A 297 -0.38 -15.27 -20.80
N PRO A 298 0.93 -15.15 -21.11
CA PRO A 298 1.91 -14.56 -20.21
C PRO A 298 1.50 -13.16 -19.72
N LEU A 299 1.62 -12.94 -18.40
CA LEU A 299 1.50 -11.61 -17.79
C LEU A 299 2.87 -11.13 -17.30
N VAL A 300 3.34 -10.02 -17.86
CA VAL A 300 4.64 -9.40 -17.60
C VAL A 300 4.48 -8.11 -16.82
N GLU A 301 5.27 -7.96 -15.77
CA GLU A 301 5.35 -6.74 -14.97
C GLU A 301 6.55 -5.91 -15.44
N LEU A 302 6.30 -4.66 -15.80
CA LEU A 302 7.30 -3.72 -16.28
C LEU A 302 7.69 -2.76 -15.15
N ASP A 303 8.98 -2.71 -14.83
CA ASP A 303 9.49 -1.89 -13.74
C ASP A 303 9.60 -0.42 -14.14
N ARG A 304 9.34 0.51 -13.21
CA ARG A 304 9.63 1.95 -13.41
C ARG A 304 11.12 2.24 -13.30
N HIS A 305 11.63 3.18 -14.09
CA HIS A 305 13.03 3.61 -13.98
C HIS A 305 13.34 4.15 -12.57
N TYR A 306 12.41 4.90 -11.98
CA TYR A 306 12.51 5.36 -10.59
C TYR A 306 12.71 4.22 -9.58
N ASP A 307 11.96 3.12 -9.71
CA ASP A 307 12.05 1.99 -8.79
C ASP A 307 13.39 1.25 -8.93
N ARG A 308 13.90 1.13 -10.17
CA ARG A 308 15.24 0.59 -10.48
C ARG A 308 16.35 1.39 -9.81
N LEU A 309 16.22 2.71 -9.76
CA LEU A 309 17.20 3.58 -9.12
C LEU A 309 17.08 3.57 -7.58
N VAL A 310 15.86 3.44 -7.03
CA VAL A 310 15.61 3.65 -5.59
C VAL A 310 15.68 2.36 -4.77
N TRP A 311 14.98 1.31 -5.18
CA TRP A 311 14.81 0.11 -4.35
C TRP A 311 16.11 -0.64 -4.05
N PRO A 312 17.13 -0.67 -4.93
CA PRO A 312 18.43 -1.23 -4.58
C PRO A 312 19.08 -0.58 -3.36
N HIS A 313 18.72 0.66 -2.99
CA HIS A 313 19.29 1.37 -1.84
C HIS A 313 18.40 1.33 -0.58
N ALA A 314 17.21 0.74 -0.66
CA ALA A 314 16.26 0.60 0.45
C ALA A 314 16.54 -0.62 1.36
N ARG A 315 17.81 -0.97 1.58
CA ARG A 315 18.21 -2.24 2.22
C ARG A 315 18.13 -2.24 3.75
N ALA A 316 18.25 -1.06 4.36
CA ALA A 316 18.36 -0.85 5.81
C ALA A 316 17.59 0.41 6.21
N GLY A 317 18.16 1.32 7.00
CA GLY A 317 17.56 2.63 7.29
C GLY A 317 17.56 3.60 6.09
N PHE A 318 16.70 4.61 6.13
CA PHE A 318 16.53 5.62 5.05
C PHE A 318 17.83 6.35 4.67
N PHE A 319 18.75 6.53 5.60
CA PHE A 319 20.01 7.27 5.35
C PHE A 319 20.90 6.61 4.29
N GLY A 320 20.77 5.30 4.05
CA GLY A 320 21.45 4.63 2.94
C GLY A 320 20.98 5.16 1.58
N LEU A 321 19.66 5.23 1.37
CA LEU A 321 19.06 5.85 0.19
C LEU A 321 19.35 7.35 0.13
N LYS A 322 19.28 8.07 1.26
CA LYS A 322 19.50 9.53 1.31
C LYS A 322 20.81 9.95 0.64
N LYS A 323 21.88 9.17 0.82
CA LYS A 323 23.20 9.43 0.20
C LYS A 323 23.19 9.32 -1.32
N GLN A 324 22.28 8.54 -1.89
CA GLN A 324 22.17 8.29 -3.33
C GLN A 324 21.22 9.26 -4.03
N ILE A 325 20.35 9.95 -3.29
CA ILE A 325 19.35 10.88 -3.85
C ILE A 325 19.93 11.86 -4.87
N PRO A 326 21.07 12.55 -4.64
CA PRO A 326 21.62 13.46 -5.63
C PRO A 326 22.01 12.78 -6.96
N GLY A 327 22.48 11.53 -6.91
CA GLY A 327 22.76 10.74 -8.11
C GLY A 327 21.47 10.37 -8.84
N ILE A 328 20.49 9.83 -8.08
CA ILE A 328 19.18 9.45 -8.61
C ILE A 328 18.46 10.64 -9.27
N LEU A 329 18.54 11.84 -8.71
CA LEU A 329 17.93 13.03 -9.30
C LEU A 329 18.58 13.43 -10.62
N ARG A 330 19.90 13.26 -10.76
CA ARG A 330 20.59 13.48 -12.05
C ARG A 330 20.19 12.44 -13.08
N ASP A 331 20.11 11.17 -12.67
CA ASP A 331 19.72 10.07 -13.57
C ASP A 331 18.26 10.19 -14.04
N LEU A 332 17.42 10.92 -13.29
CA LEU A 332 16.03 11.23 -13.64
C LEU A 332 15.85 12.56 -14.39
N ASP A 333 16.94 13.28 -14.69
CA ASP A 333 16.89 14.64 -15.27
C ASP A 333 16.06 15.65 -14.43
N LEU A 334 16.12 15.54 -13.11
CA LEU A 334 15.39 16.39 -12.14
C LEU A 334 16.31 17.29 -11.28
N SER A 335 17.56 17.46 -11.68
CA SER A 335 18.58 18.27 -10.98
C SER A 335 18.65 19.71 -11.46
#